data_AF-A0A212KTJ1-F1
#
_entry.id   AF-A0A212KTJ1-F1
#
_cell.length_a   1.000
_cell.length_b   1.000
_cell.length_c   1.000
_cell.angle_alpha   90.00
_cell.angle_beta   90.00
_cell.angle_gamma   90.00
#
_symmetry.space_group_name_H-M   'P 1'
#
loop_
_entity.id
_entity.type
_entity.pdbx_description
1 polymer ?
#
loop_
_entity_poly.entity_id
_entity_poly.type
_entity_poly.pdbx_seq_one_letter_code
_entity_poly.pdbx_strand_id
1 'polypeptide(L)'
;MQIVIEDNTIEWKLTKENVLLKTIVEEVETFLLTVGRVPIALTIDGESLTQEDLDKRQDTQMKGDEVLEFGVMTLTDFVLENLEGASNANDDLLGKINRFADELYSSTKTVDPQEMVGGLRDFFFFWARMNTLFPQIFIEVQLGDHVLSEHIEQLQEIFKEIISAMEEEDTVLAADLLQYEVAPIIEIVGKGIPSMKNQINSLYDDEAKAADKNQESKENV
;
A
#
# COMPACT_ATOMS: atom_id res chain seq x y z
N MET A 1 7.91 0.59 30.16
CA MET A 1 8.41 0.55 28.78
C MET A 1 8.43 1.98 28.29
N GLN A 2 9.37 2.32 27.42
CA GLN A 2 9.40 3.63 26.78
C GLN A 2 9.07 3.46 25.31
N ILE A 3 8.12 4.25 24.81
CA ILE A 3 7.86 4.38 23.38
C ILE A 3 8.35 5.76 22.96
N VAL A 4 9.26 5.78 22.00
CA VAL A 4 9.84 6.99 21.43
C VAL A 4 9.29 7.15 20.02
N ILE A 5 8.71 8.31 19.73
CA ILE A 5 8.20 8.67 18.42
C ILE A 5 8.83 10.02 18.08
N GLU A 6 9.83 10.01 17.18
CA GLU A 6 10.73 11.15 16.95
C GLU A 6 11.33 11.65 18.28
N ASP A 7 11.15 12.93 18.63
CA ASP A 7 11.66 13.54 19.85
C ASP A 7 10.73 13.36 21.07
N ASN A 8 9.60 12.66 20.92
CA ASN A 8 8.62 12.48 21.98
C ASN A 8 8.77 11.12 22.65
N THR A 9 8.96 11.13 23.97
CA THR A 9 9.00 9.90 24.79
C THR A 9 7.70 9.74 25.57
N ILE A 10 7.06 8.58 25.43
CA ILE A 10 5.85 8.19 26.13
C ILE A 10 6.21 7.06 27.09
N GLU A 11 5.99 7.28 28.39
CA GLU A 11 6.06 6.18 29.36
C GLU A 11 4.81 5.31 29.25
N TRP A 12 4.98 4.11 28.71
CA TRP A 12 3.90 3.14 28.59
C TRP A 12 3.93 2.14 29.74
N LYS A 13 2.81 2.03 30.44
CA LYS A 13 2.60 1.02 31.49
C LYS A 13 1.85 -0.18 30.91
N LEU A 14 2.49 -1.33 30.89
CA LEU A 14 1.84 -2.59 30.49
C LEU A 14 0.72 -2.91 31.50
N THR A 15 -0.53 -2.81 31.08
CA THR A 15 -1.71 -3.02 31.95
C THR A 15 -2.05 -4.50 32.15
N LYS A 16 -1.39 -5.39 31.40
CA LYS A 16 -1.62 -6.84 31.43
C LYS A 16 -0.27 -7.55 31.52
N GLU A 17 -0.26 -8.69 32.19
CA GLU A 17 0.85 -9.65 32.06
C GLU A 17 0.80 -10.25 30.64
N ASN A 18 1.97 -10.42 30.02
CA ASN A 18 2.14 -11.04 28.69
C ASN A 18 1.67 -10.21 27.49
N VAL A 19 2.02 -8.92 27.42
CA VAL A 19 1.82 -8.13 26.20
C VAL A 19 2.86 -8.53 25.15
N LEU A 20 2.40 -8.89 23.95
CA LEU A 20 3.25 -9.25 22.81
C LEU A 20 3.73 -8.00 22.07
N LEU A 21 4.90 -8.06 21.44
CA LEU A 21 5.43 -6.98 20.60
C LEU A 21 4.40 -6.53 19.55
N LYS A 22 3.77 -7.49 18.87
CA LYS A 22 2.73 -7.23 17.87
C LYS A 22 1.61 -6.33 18.38
N THR A 23 1.11 -6.59 19.58
CA THR A 23 0.01 -5.80 20.17
C THR A 23 0.43 -4.34 20.37
N ILE A 24 1.67 -4.10 20.79
CA ILE A 24 2.18 -2.74 21.01
C ILE A 24 2.36 -2.02 19.67
N VAL A 25 2.93 -2.71 18.68
CA VAL A 25 3.11 -2.16 17.33
C VAL A 25 1.75 -1.81 16.72
N GLU A 26 0.75 -2.70 16.79
CA GLU A 26 -0.61 -2.45 16.28
C GLU A 26 -1.29 -1.25 16.97
N GLU A 27 -1.13 -1.11 18.29
CA GLU A 27 -1.69 0.02 19.05
C GLU A 27 -1.00 1.35 18.67
N VAL A 28 0.33 1.34 18.51
CA VAL A 28 1.09 2.53 18.06
C VAL A 28 0.75 2.88 16.61
N GLU A 29 0.66 1.91 15.72
CA GLU A 29 0.22 2.11 14.32
C GLU A 29 -1.17 2.74 14.26
N THR A 30 -2.11 2.19 15.03
CA THR A 30 -3.47 2.72 15.11
C THR A 30 -3.44 4.17 15.59
N PHE A 31 -2.67 4.48 16.64
CA PHE A 31 -2.52 5.85 17.14
C PHE A 31 -1.90 6.79 16.08
N LEU A 32 -0.80 6.39 15.45
CA LEU A 32 -0.12 7.17 14.42
C LEU A 32 -1.04 7.50 13.25
N LEU A 33 -1.86 6.54 12.82
CA LEU A 33 -2.86 6.77 11.77
C LEU A 33 -3.88 7.84 12.17
N THR A 34 -4.30 7.91 13.44
CA THR A 34 -5.23 8.96 13.91
C THR A 34 -4.65 10.37 13.86
N VAL A 35 -3.31 10.49 13.82
CA VAL A 35 -2.60 11.76 13.72
C VAL A 35 -1.94 11.95 12.34
N GLY A 36 -2.36 11.18 11.33
CA GLY A 36 -1.88 11.34 9.95
C GLY A 36 -0.42 10.92 9.74
N ARG A 37 0.07 9.96 10.52
CA ARG A 37 1.43 9.43 10.44
C ARG A 37 1.44 7.93 10.28
N VAL A 38 2.54 7.40 9.77
CA VAL A 38 2.77 5.95 9.65
C VAL A 38 4.18 5.61 10.14
N PRO A 39 4.37 4.47 10.81
CA PRO A 39 5.71 4.00 11.13
C PRO A 39 6.38 3.42 9.88
N ILE A 40 7.65 3.78 9.70
CA ILE A 40 8.50 3.30 8.59
C ILE A 40 9.71 2.51 9.10
N ALA A 41 10.01 2.62 10.39
CA ALA A 41 11.10 1.89 11.03
C ALA A 41 10.76 1.65 12.50
N LEU A 42 11.27 0.55 13.05
CA LEU A 42 11.19 0.22 14.46
C LEU A 42 12.58 -0.17 14.95
N THR A 43 12.99 0.44 16.05
CA THR A 43 14.22 0.09 16.79
C THR A 43 13.83 -0.37 18.19
N ILE A 44 14.42 -1.47 18.66
CA ILE A 44 14.23 -1.97 20.02
C ILE A 44 15.58 -1.98 20.73
N ASP A 45 15.69 -1.25 21.84
CA ASP A 45 16.92 -1.12 22.64
C ASP A 45 18.15 -0.72 21.79
N GLY A 46 17.95 0.14 20.80
CA GLY A 46 18.98 0.60 19.87
C GLY A 46 19.28 -0.33 18.68
N GLU A 47 18.63 -1.50 18.61
CA GLU A 47 18.71 -2.40 17.46
C GLU A 47 17.57 -2.12 16.46
N SER A 48 17.91 -1.60 15.27
CA SER A 48 16.94 -1.44 14.18
C SER A 48 16.47 -2.81 13.69
N LEU A 49 15.16 -2.99 13.58
CA LEU A 49 14.55 -4.22 13.09
C LEU A 49 14.26 -4.13 11.59
N THR A 50 14.54 -5.21 10.87
CA THR A 50 14.00 -5.43 9.53
C THR A 50 12.59 -6.02 9.61
N GLN A 51 11.85 -6.07 8.49
CA GLN A 51 10.56 -6.75 8.44
C GLN A 51 10.68 -8.24 8.82
N GLU A 52 11.75 -8.91 8.38
CA GLU A 52 12.00 -10.31 8.72
C GLU A 52 12.25 -10.50 10.23
N ASP A 53 12.95 -9.55 10.87
CA ASP A 53 13.14 -9.57 12.32
C ASP A 53 11.82 -9.34 13.06
N LEU A 54 11.00 -8.42 12.57
CA LEU A 54 9.68 -8.14 13.13
C LEU A 54 8.79 -9.38 13.06
N ASP A 55 8.71 -10.04 11.90
CA ASP A 55 7.90 -11.24 11.71
C ASP A 55 8.30 -12.37 12.66
N LYS A 56 9.60 -12.51 12.94
CA LYS A 56 10.13 -13.49 13.90
C LYS A 56 9.86 -13.09 15.36
N ARG A 57 9.87 -11.79 15.65
CA ARG A 57 9.76 -11.26 17.02
C ARG A 57 8.33 -10.88 17.40
N GLN A 58 7.37 -10.86 16.48
CA GLN A 58 6.01 -10.35 16.72
C GLN A 58 5.28 -11.04 17.89
N ASP A 59 5.54 -12.34 18.09
CA ASP A 59 4.97 -13.14 19.17
C ASP A 59 5.83 -13.18 20.44
N THR A 60 6.88 -12.35 20.51
CA THR A 60 7.74 -12.22 21.68
C THR A 60 7.02 -11.39 22.75
N GLN A 61 7.02 -11.91 23.97
CA GLN A 61 6.51 -11.18 25.12
C GLN A 61 7.48 -10.07 25.54
N MET A 62 6.93 -8.88 25.75
CA MET A 62 7.67 -7.71 26.22
C MET A 62 7.78 -7.72 27.75
N LYS A 63 8.97 -7.40 28.26
CA LYS A 63 9.32 -7.40 29.69
C LYS A 63 8.93 -6.11 30.40
N GLY A 64 8.77 -5.03 29.64
CA GLY A 64 8.33 -3.73 30.14
C GLY A 64 9.48 -2.77 30.47
N ASP A 65 10.73 -3.17 30.32
CA ASP A 65 11.92 -2.30 30.44
C ASP A 65 12.50 -1.88 29.09
N GLU A 66 12.00 -2.45 27.98
CA GLU A 66 12.47 -2.13 26.63
C GLU A 66 12.14 -0.69 26.21
N VAL A 67 12.96 -0.17 25.30
CA VAL A 67 12.76 1.10 24.59
C VAL A 67 12.43 0.80 23.13
N LEU A 68 11.24 1.20 22.69
CA LEU A 68 10.77 1.06 21.31
C LEU A 68 10.81 2.42 20.64
N GLU A 69 11.63 2.58 19.62
CA GLU A 69 11.74 3.83 18.86
C GLU A 69 11.14 3.65 17.47
N PHE A 70 10.12 4.43 17.16
CA PHE A 70 9.44 4.42 15.87
C PHE A 70 9.96 5.57 15.01
N GLY A 71 10.59 5.22 13.89
CA GLY A 71 10.77 6.14 12.79
C GLY A 71 9.41 6.32 12.10
N VAL A 72 8.97 7.56 11.95
CA VAL A 72 7.65 7.87 11.37
C VAL A 72 7.77 8.79 10.18
N MET A 73 6.76 8.74 9.33
CA MET A 73 6.58 9.60 8.18
C MET A 73 5.16 10.13 8.17
N THR A 74 4.91 11.27 7.53
CA THR A 74 3.54 11.71 7.28
C THR A 74 2.86 10.70 6.35
N LEU A 75 1.54 10.52 6.52
CA LEU A 75 0.78 9.62 5.66
C LEU A 75 0.87 10.04 4.18
N THR A 76 0.91 11.35 3.94
CA THR A 76 1.08 11.95 2.60
C THR A 76 2.41 11.57 1.98
N ASP A 77 3.53 11.84 2.67
CA ASP A 77 4.88 11.54 2.16
C ASP A 77 5.02 10.04 1.90
N PHE A 78 4.54 9.21 2.83
CA PHE A 78 4.56 7.75 2.69
C PHE A 78 3.87 7.32 1.40
N VAL A 79 2.68 7.85 1.12
CA VAL A 79 1.96 7.49 -0.09
C VAL A 79 2.61 8.04 -1.35
N LEU A 80 3.14 9.26 -1.33
CA LEU A 80 3.83 9.84 -2.48
C LEU A 80 5.09 9.04 -2.86
N GLU A 81 5.84 8.55 -1.87
CA GLU A 81 6.99 7.67 -2.07
C GLU A 81 6.56 6.31 -2.63
N ASN A 82 5.51 5.70 -2.07
CA ASN A 82 5.03 4.41 -2.55
C ASN A 82 4.42 4.48 -3.97
N LEU A 83 3.74 5.58 -4.31
CA LEU A 83 3.24 5.85 -5.66
C LEU A 83 4.37 5.96 -6.69
N GLU A 84 5.53 6.48 -6.30
CA GLU A 84 6.70 6.54 -7.17
C GLU A 84 7.25 5.14 -7.49
N GLY A 85 7.30 4.26 -6.48
CA GLY A 85 7.62 2.85 -6.67
C GLY A 85 6.60 2.11 -7.54
N ALA A 86 5.32 2.47 -7.43
CA ALA A 86 4.22 1.81 -8.15
C ALA A 86 4.33 1.93 -9.67
N SER A 87 4.91 3.01 -10.21
CA SER A 87 5.09 3.16 -11.67
C SER A 87 6.01 2.07 -12.22
N ASN A 88 7.17 1.89 -11.57
CA ASN A 88 8.13 0.86 -12.00
C ASN A 88 7.59 -0.55 -11.77
N ALA A 89 6.85 -0.76 -10.68
CA ALA A 89 6.20 -2.04 -10.40
C ALA A 89 5.13 -2.38 -11.45
N ASN A 90 4.35 -1.39 -11.91
CA ASN A 90 3.38 -1.57 -12.99
C ASN A 90 4.06 -1.93 -14.31
N ASP A 91 5.16 -1.26 -14.66
CA ASP A 91 5.92 -1.57 -15.89
C ASP A 91 6.49 -2.99 -15.86
N ASP A 92 7.04 -3.42 -14.72
CA ASP A 92 7.51 -4.81 -14.53
C ASP A 92 6.36 -5.81 -14.64
N LEU A 93 5.22 -5.52 -14.01
CA LEU A 93 4.02 -6.36 -14.08
C LEU A 93 3.48 -6.47 -15.51
N LEU A 94 3.44 -5.37 -16.27
CA LEU A 94 3.06 -5.38 -17.69
C LEU A 94 4.00 -6.27 -18.51
N GLY A 95 5.32 -6.19 -18.25
CA GLY A 95 6.30 -7.07 -18.88
C GLY A 95 6.03 -8.55 -18.56
N LYS A 96 5.67 -8.86 -17.32
CA LYS A 96 5.31 -10.21 -16.87
C LYS A 96 4.01 -10.70 -17.52
N ILE A 97 2.98 -9.88 -17.57
CA ILE A 97 1.69 -10.19 -18.21
C ILE A 97 1.91 -10.56 -19.68
N ASN A 98 2.63 -9.72 -20.43
CA ASN A 98 2.87 -9.97 -21.86
C ASN A 98 3.64 -11.28 -22.09
N ARG A 99 4.69 -11.54 -21.31
CA ARG A 99 5.43 -12.81 -21.39
C ARG A 99 4.55 -14.00 -21.02
N PHE A 100 3.76 -13.89 -19.97
CA PHE A 100 2.88 -14.97 -19.53
C PHE A 100 1.77 -15.26 -20.55
N ALA A 101 1.21 -14.22 -21.19
CA ALA A 101 0.26 -14.38 -22.28
C ALA A 101 0.89 -15.07 -23.50
N ASP A 102 2.09 -14.66 -23.92
CA ASP A 102 2.86 -15.32 -24.99
C ASP A 102 3.09 -16.82 -24.71
N GLU A 103 3.31 -17.16 -23.43
CA GLU A 103 3.47 -18.55 -23.00
C GLU A 103 2.17 -19.34 -23.06
N LEU A 104 1.03 -18.73 -22.74
CA LEU A 104 -0.28 -19.38 -22.85
C LEU A 104 -0.64 -19.71 -24.32
N TYR A 105 -0.19 -18.90 -25.28
CA TYR A 105 -0.31 -19.22 -26.71
C TYR A 105 0.67 -20.31 -27.19
N SER A 106 1.75 -20.56 -26.43
CA SER A 106 2.82 -21.48 -26.83
C SER A 106 2.90 -22.69 -25.90
N SER A 107 3.74 -23.67 -26.26
CA SER A 107 4.07 -24.77 -25.35
C SER A 107 5.31 -24.50 -24.49
N THR A 108 5.89 -23.30 -24.61
CA THR A 108 7.11 -22.91 -23.89
C THR A 108 6.70 -22.22 -22.59
N LYS A 109 7.29 -22.63 -21.46
CA LYS A 109 7.07 -22.01 -20.15
C LYS A 109 8.36 -21.34 -19.69
N THR A 110 8.37 -20.03 -19.58
CA THR A 110 9.53 -19.22 -19.18
C THR A 110 9.28 -18.34 -17.95
N VAL A 111 8.01 -18.09 -17.61
CA VAL A 111 7.55 -17.38 -16.42
C VAL A 111 7.04 -18.40 -15.42
N ASP A 112 7.51 -18.28 -14.18
CA ASP A 112 6.95 -19.07 -13.07
C ASP A 112 5.52 -18.56 -12.80
N PRO A 113 4.48 -19.42 -12.89
CA PRO A 113 3.11 -19.01 -12.55
C PRO A 113 3.01 -18.39 -11.15
N GLN A 114 3.85 -18.81 -10.20
CA GLN A 114 3.89 -18.22 -8.86
C GLN A 114 4.40 -16.77 -8.87
N GLU A 115 5.34 -16.44 -9.75
CA GLU A 115 5.84 -15.08 -9.93
C GLU A 115 4.75 -14.17 -10.50
N MET A 116 3.98 -14.67 -11.48
CA MET A 116 2.86 -13.93 -12.07
C MET A 116 1.74 -13.67 -11.05
N VAL A 117 1.34 -14.70 -10.31
CA VAL A 117 0.35 -14.57 -9.22
C VAL A 117 0.86 -13.62 -8.14
N GLY A 118 2.15 -13.69 -7.79
CA GLY A 118 2.80 -12.77 -6.85
C GLY A 118 2.69 -11.31 -7.31
N GLY A 119 3.05 -11.02 -8.56
CA GLY A 119 2.96 -9.68 -9.12
C GLY A 119 1.55 -9.10 -9.13
N LEU A 120 0.55 -9.88 -9.54
CA LEU A 120 -0.86 -9.46 -9.50
C LEU A 120 -1.35 -9.23 -8.07
N ARG A 121 -1.01 -10.14 -7.15
CA ARG A 121 -1.38 -10.03 -5.74
C ARG A 121 -0.80 -8.75 -5.13
N ASP A 122 0.48 -8.47 -5.38
CA ASP A 122 1.17 -7.30 -4.84
C ASP A 122 0.57 -6.00 -5.43
N PHE A 123 0.22 -5.99 -6.72
CA PHE A 123 -0.55 -4.89 -7.35
C PHE A 123 -1.89 -4.65 -6.64
N PHE A 124 -2.70 -5.68 -6.44
CA PHE A 124 -3.99 -5.54 -5.78
C PHE A 124 -3.86 -5.11 -4.32
N PHE A 125 -2.90 -5.65 -3.58
CA PHE A 125 -2.66 -5.24 -2.20
C PHE A 125 -2.24 -3.78 -2.10
N PHE A 126 -1.37 -3.32 -3.02
CA PHE A 126 -0.98 -1.92 -3.07
C PHE A 126 -2.21 -1.02 -3.26
N TRP A 127 -3.04 -1.28 -4.27
CA TRP A 127 -4.22 -0.45 -4.54
C TRP A 127 -5.30 -0.57 -3.45
N ALA A 128 -5.50 -1.75 -2.85
CA ALA A 128 -6.40 -1.90 -1.70
C ALA A 128 -5.94 -1.07 -0.48
N ARG A 129 -4.63 -1.06 -0.22
CA ARG A 129 -4.03 -0.21 0.83
C ARG A 129 -4.22 1.27 0.51
N MET A 130 -3.98 1.66 -0.74
CA MET A 130 -4.20 3.04 -1.20
C MET A 130 -5.66 3.48 -1.03
N ASN A 131 -6.63 2.64 -1.34
CA ASN A 131 -8.06 2.94 -1.15
C ASN A 131 -8.42 3.14 0.33
N THR A 132 -7.79 2.35 1.21
CA THR A 132 -8.00 2.48 2.66
C THR A 132 -7.46 3.81 3.19
N LEU A 133 -6.30 4.24 2.70
CA LEU A 133 -5.62 5.43 3.19
C LEU A 133 -6.14 6.73 2.54
N PHE A 134 -6.53 6.67 1.26
CA PHE A 134 -6.97 7.81 0.46
C PHE A 134 -8.19 7.44 -0.40
N PRO A 135 -9.34 7.12 0.21
CA PRO A 135 -10.54 6.70 -0.53
C PRO A 135 -11.01 7.75 -1.55
N GLN A 136 -10.82 9.04 -1.26
CA GLN A 136 -11.15 10.14 -2.16
C GLN A 136 -10.40 10.04 -3.50
N ILE A 137 -9.17 9.55 -3.51
CA ILE A 137 -8.38 9.36 -4.74
C ILE A 137 -9.05 8.32 -5.64
N PHE A 138 -9.68 7.29 -5.06
CA PHE A 138 -10.34 6.23 -5.83
C PHE A 138 -11.62 6.71 -6.52
N ILE A 139 -12.34 7.64 -5.90
CA ILE A 139 -13.64 8.12 -6.39
C ILE A 139 -13.54 9.41 -7.22
N GLU A 140 -12.46 10.19 -7.07
CA GLU A 140 -12.31 11.49 -7.75
C GLU A 140 -11.27 11.50 -8.87
N VAL A 141 -10.22 10.66 -8.80
CA VAL A 141 -9.21 10.64 -9.86
C VAL A 141 -9.78 9.97 -11.10
N GLN A 142 -9.95 10.77 -12.15
CA GLN A 142 -10.36 10.29 -13.46
C GLN A 142 -9.17 9.83 -14.29
N LEU A 143 -9.23 8.59 -14.76
CA LEU A 143 -8.22 7.91 -15.56
C LEU A 143 -8.84 7.51 -16.90
N GLY A 144 -8.78 8.41 -17.87
CA GLY A 144 -9.52 8.27 -19.12
C GLY A 144 -11.00 8.55 -18.89
N ASP A 145 -11.86 7.60 -19.27
CA ASP A 145 -13.33 7.75 -19.15
C ASP A 145 -13.88 7.29 -17.78
N HIS A 146 -13.04 6.68 -16.95
CA HIS A 146 -13.42 6.03 -15.70
C HIS A 146 -12.65 6.56 -14.50
N VAL A 147 -13.19 6.42 -13.30
CA VAL A 147 -12.44 6.65 -12.05
C VAL A 147 -11.62 5.42 -11.67
N LEU A 148 -10.63 5.59 -10.79
CA LEU A 148 -9.76 4.47 -10.38
C LEU A 148 -10.55 3.30 -9.78
N SER A 149 -11.60 3.55 -8.98
CA SER A 149 -12.42 2.47 -8.42
C SER A 149 -13.07 1.59 -9.50
N GLU A 150 -13.55 2.20 -10.58
CA GLU A 150 -14.19 1.48 -11.70
C GLU A 150 -13.19 0.59 -12.44
N HIS A 151 -11.95 1.06 -12.64
CA HIS A 151 -10.88 0.25 -13.23
C HIS A 151 -10.54 -0.98 -12.37
N ILE A 152 -10.49 -0.82 -11.05
CA ILE A 152 -10.23 -1.94 -10.13
C ILE A 152 -11.39 -2.94 -10.15
N GLU A 153 -12.64 -2.48 -10.22
CA GLU A 153 -13.82 -3.35 -10.38
C GLU A 153 -13.79 -4.11 -11.70
N GLN A 154 -13.46 -3.44 -12.81
CA GLN A 154 -13.30 -4.07 -14.13
C GLN A 154 -12.25 -5.19 -14.09
N LEU A 155 -11.09 -4.94 -13.48
CA LEU A 155 -10.06 -5.96 -13.31
C LEU A 155 -10.58 -7.18 -12.54
N GLN A 156 -11.36 -6.98 -11.48
CA GLN A 156 -11.93 -8.10 -10.71
C GLN A 156 -12.84 -8.99 -11.55
N GLU A 157 -13.67 -8.41 -12.42
CA GLU A 157 -14.53 -9.18 -13.32
C GLU A 157 -13.69 -9.91 -14.39
N ILE A 158 -12.72 -9.23 -15.02
CA ILE A 158 -11.83 -9.85 -16.01
C ILE A 158 -11.06 -11.02 -15.40
N PHE A 159 -10.59 -10.91 -14.15
CA PHE A 159 -9.89 -12.02 -13.49
C PHE A 159 -10.80 -13.23 -13.22
N LYS A 160 -12.10 -13.04 -12.96
CA LYS A 160 -13.04 -14.16 -12.88
C LYS A 160 -13.16 -14.87 -14.22
N GLU A 161 -13.20 -14.13 -15.31
CA GLU A 161 -13.22 -14.68 -16.67
C GLU A 161 -11.93 -15.44 -16.99
N ILE A 162 -10.76 -14.88 -16.63
CA ILE A 162 -9.46 -15.57 -16.78
C ILE A 162 -9.45 -16.87 -15.98
N ILE A 163 -9.93 -16.87 -14.74
CA ILE A 163 -10.00 -18.09 -13.91
C ILE A 163 -10.89 -19.13 -14.59
N SER A 164 -12.08 -18.73 -15.06
CA SER A 164 -13.00 -19.63 -15.77
C SER A 164 -12.36 -20.21 -17.03
N ALA A 165 -11.70 -19.37 -17.84
CA ALA A 165 -11.00 -19.82 -19.05
C ALA A 165 -9.89 -20.83 -18.72
N MET A 166 -9.12 -20.58 -17.66
CA MET A 166 -8.06 -21.48 -17.20
C MET A 166 -8.60 -22.81 -16.65
N GLU A 167 -9.73 -22.79 -15.94
CA GLU A 167 -10.43 -23.99 -15.46
C GLU A 167 -10.98 -24.84 -16.62
N GLU A 168 -11.37 -24.21 -17.71
CA GLU A 168 -11.85 -24.84 -18.95
C GLU A 168 -10.71 -25.21 -19.93
N GLU A 169 -9.45 -24.99 -19.54
CA GLU A 169 -8.25 -25.17 -20.37
C GLU A 169 -8.22 -24.32 -21.66
N ASP A 170 -9.00 -23.23 -21.72
CA ASP A 170 -8.98 -22.24 -22.80
C ASP A 170 -7.85 -21.23 -22.59
N THR A 171 -6.62 -21.67 -22.89
CA THR A 171 -5.43 -20.83 -22.70
C THR A 171 -5.37 -19.65 -23.68
N VAL A 172 -6.05 -19.74 -24.83
CA VAL A 172 -6.10 -18.66 -25.83
C VAL A 172 -6.94 -17.51 -25.29
N LEU A 173 -8.14 -17.80 -24.77
CA LEU A 173 -8.99 -16.77 -24.15
C LEU A 173 -8.30 -16.15 -22.93
N ALA A 174 -7.68 -16.96 -22.07
CA ALA A 174 -6.96 -16.44 -20.91
C ALA A 174 -5.81 -15.50 -21.31
N ALA A 175 -5.07 -15.83 -22.37
CA ALA A 175 -4.01 -14.98 -22.92
C ALA A 175 -4.58 -13.67 -23.49
N ASP A 176 -5.68 -13.75 -24.25
CA ASP A 176 -6.34 -12.59 -24.84
C ASP A 176 -6.82 -11.62 -23.74
N LEU A 177 -7.49 -12.14 -22.70
CA LEU A 177 -7.96 -11.33 -21.57
C LEU A 177 -6.79 -10.65 -20.84
N LEU A 178 -5.68 -11.36 -20.63
CA LEU A 178 -4.48 -10.77 -20.01
C LEU A 178 -3.89 -9.65 -20.85
N GLN A 179 -3.73 -9.87 -22.16
CA GLN A 179 -3.03 -8.95 -23.05
C GLN A 179 -3.87 -7.75 -23.48
N TYR A 180 -5.16 -7.97 -23.74
CA TYR A 180 -6.04 -6.97 -24.34
C TYR A 180 -7.03 -6.33 -23.35
N GLU A 181 -7.24 -6.92 -22.17
CA GLU A 181 -8.15 -6.36 -21.16
C GLU A 181 -7.40 -5.95 -19.88
N VAL A 182 -6.58 -6.84 -19.30
CA VAL A 182 -5.85 -6.55 -18.05
C VAL A 182 -4.70 -5.56 -18.27
N ALA A 183 -3.82 -5.81 -19.24
CA ALA A 183 -2.65 -4.98 -19.47
C ALA A 183 -3.01 -3.51 -19.77
N PRO A 184 -4.01 -3.19 -20.62
CA PRO A 184 -4.42 -1.81 -20.84
C PRO A 184 -4.89 -1.10 -19.58
N ILE A 185 -5.64 -1.77 -18.69
CA ILE A 185 -6.09 -1.15 -17.44
C ILE A 185 -4.89 -0.85 -16.53
N ILE A 186 -3.95 -1.80 -16.37
CA ILE A 186 -2.73 -1.56 -15.58
C ILE A 186 -1.90 -0.41 -16.15
N GLU A 187 -1.81 -0.30 -17.48
CA GLU A 187 -1.13 0.81 -18.15
C GLU A 187 -1.83 2.15 -17.88
N ILE A 188 -3.16 2.21 -17.98
CA ILE A 188 -3.96 3.41 -17.66
C ILE A 188 -3.74 3.83 -16.20
N VAL A 189 -3.79 2.87 -15.27
CA VAL A 189 -3.55 3.09 -13.85
C VAL A 189 -2.13 3.60 -13.60
N GLY A 190 -1.11 3.02 -14.24
CA GLY A 190 0.28 3.48 -14.17
C GLY A 190 0.46 4.91 -14.69
N LYS A 191 -0.12 5.23 -15.85
CA LYS A 191 -0.11 6.60 -16.41
C LYS A 191 -0.88 7.60 -15.55
N GLY A 192 -1.80 7.12 -14.72
CA GLY A 192 -2.58 7.91 -13.77
C GLY A 192 -1.81 8.39 -12.54
N ILE A 193 -0.69 7.75 -12.20
CA ILE A 193 0.08 8.02 -10.97
C ILE A 193 0.44 9.51 -10.81
N PRO A 194 0.94 10.24 -11.83
CA PRO A 194 1.22 11.66 -11.68
C PRO A 194 -0.02 12.50 -11.32
N SER A 195 -1.18 12.16 -11.87
CA SER A 195 -2.45 12.83 -11.54
C SER A 195 -2.85 12.57 -10.08
N MET A 196 -2.68 11.33 -9.61
CA MET A 196 -2.93 10.96 -8.21
C MET A 196 -1.99 11.73 -7.27
N LYS A 197 -0.68 11.79 -7.57
CA LYS A 197 0.30 12.56 -6.78
C LYS A 197 -0.11 14.04 -6.69
N ASN A 198 -0.52 14.65 -7.79
CA ASN A 198 -0.97 16.04 -7.81
C ASN A 198 -2.23 16.26 -6.95
N GLN A 199 -3.20 15.36 -7.02
CA GLN A 199 -4.42 15.46 -6.23
C GLN A 199 -4.14 15.29 -4.73
N ILE A 200 -3.30 14.32 -4.35
CA ILE A 200 -2.86 14.13 -2.96
C ILE A 200 -2.15 15.39 -2.43
N ASN A 201 -1.24 15.97 -3.21
CA ASN A 201 -0.57 17.22 -2.84
C ASN A 201 -1.58 18.37 -2.65
N SER A 202 -2.57 18.48 -3.53
CA SER A 202 -3.58 19.55 -3.45
C SER A 202 -4.47 19.44 -2.22
N LEU A 203 -4.87 18.22 -1.84
CA LEU A 203 -5.66 17.97 -0.63
C LEU A 203 -4.89 18.41 0.61
N TYR A 204 -3.58 18.16 0.65
CA TYR A 204 -2.73 18.52 1.78
C TYR A 204 -2.46 20.03 1.86
N ASP A 205 -2.20 20.67 0.72
CA ASP A 205 -2.00 22.12 0.66
C ASP A 205 -3.23 22.90 1.17
N ASP A 206 -4.43 22.36 0.96
CA ASP A 206 -5.68 22.96 1.42
C ASP A 206 -5.92 22.72 2.92
N GLU A 207 -5.55 21.54 3.44
CA GLU A 207 -5.59 21.24 4.89
C GLU A 207 -4.61 22.10 5.69
N ALA A 208 -3.38 22.28 5.21
CA ALA A 208 -2.38 23.14 5.85
C ALA A 208 -2.86 24.60 5.93
N LYS A 209 -3.41 25.13 4.84
CA LYS A 209 -3.99 26.48 4.80
C LYS A 209 -5.23 26.63 5.70
N ALA A 210 -6.01 25.57 5.88
CA ALA A 210 -7.17 25.59 6.77
C ALA A 210 -6.77 25.55 8.26
N ALA A 211 -5.70 24.84 8.60
CA ALA A 211 -5.15 24.79 9.95
C ALA A 211 -4.59 26.15 10.39
N ASP A 212 -3.84 26.83 9.52
CA ASP A 212 -3.26 28.15 9.81
C ASP A 212 -4.32 29.23 10.06
N LYS A 213 -5.39 29.26 9.25
CA LYS A 213 -6.50 30.22 9.43
C LYS A 213 -7.24 30.03 10.76
N ASN A 214 -7.32 28.80 11.26
CA ASN A 214 -7.98 28.50 12.53
C ASN A 214 -7.11 28.87 13.74
N GLN A 215 -5.79 28.93 13.60
CA GLN A 215 -4.89 29.45 14.64
C GLN A 215 -4.97 30.98 14.73
N GLU A 216 -4.93 31.69 13.59
CA GLU A 216 -5.08 33.16 13.55
C GLU A 216 -6.43 33.65 14.10
N SER A 217 -7.49 32.84 13.94
CA SER A 217 -8.83 33.15 14.47
C SER A 217 -8.93 32.98 15.99
N LYS A 218 -8.07 32.15 16.60
CA LYS A 218 -8.03 31.91 18.05
C LYS A 218 -7.16 32.89 18.81
N GLU A 219 -6.17 33.51 18.14
CA GLU A 219 -5.33 34.56 18.75
C GLU A 219 -6.01 35.94 18.76
N ASN A 220 -7.08 36.12 17.98
CA ASN A 220 -7.82 37.38 17.88
C ASN A 220 -9.13 37.42 18.71
N VAL A 221 -9.31 36.49 19.65
CA VAL A 221 -10.44 36.44 20.61
C VAL A 221 -9.91 36.54 22.04
#